data_AF-A0A916SQJ9-F1
#
_entry.id   AF-A0A916SQJ9-F1
#
_cell.length_a   1.000
_cell.length_b   1.000
_cell.length_c   1.000
_cell.angle_alpha   90.00
_cell.angle_beta   90.00
_cell.angle_gamma   90.00
#
_symmetry.space_group_name_H-M   'P 1'
#
loop_
_entity.id
_entity.type
_entity.pdbx_description
1 polymer ?
#
loop_
_entity_poly.entity_id
_entity_poly.type
_entity_poly.pdbx_seq_one_letter_code
_entity_poly.pdbx_strand_id
1 'polypeptide(L)'
;MPRKSKNQRNAEQAIRQQRVRDEAQTRRRPSRDDLARMLLWQMIIAAQGRPDARAALDKLSEAIVDGLERQGFNVRESEAVFDDLADRYSDGLFPFRPKRHLKPKSVASN
;
A
#
# COMPACT_ATOMS: atom_id res chain seq x y z
N MET A 1 21.57 15.56 33.99
CA MET A 1 22.17 15.03 32.74
C MET A 1 22.09 16.11 31.66
N PRO A 2 23.20 16.56 31.06
CA PRO A 2 23.16 17.53 29.98
C PRO A 2 22.34 16.98 28.81
N ARG A 3 21.51 17.83 28.20
CA ARG A 3 20.66 17.45 27.06
C ARG A 3 21.55 17.06 25.87
N LYS A 4 21.28 15.88 25.29
CA LYS A 4 21.96 15.41 24.06
C LYS A 4 21.80 16.41 22.93
N SER A 5 22.84 16.58 22.13
CA SER A 5 22.81 17.47 20.97
C SER A 5 21.78 16.99 19.94
N LYS A 6 21.30 17.88 19.08
CA LYS A 6 20.36 17.53 17.99
C LYS A 6 20.93 16.40 17.10
N ASN A 7 22.23 16.46 16.80
CA ASN A 7 22.91 15.46 15.98
C ASN A 7 22.95 14.09 16.65
N GLN A 8 23.24 14.04 17.95
CA GLN A 8 23.21 12.78 18.71
C GLN A 8 21.81 12.17 18.73
N ARG A 9 20.76 12.98 18.96
CA ARG A 9 19.37 12.50 18.94
C ARG A 9 18.94 11.97 17.58
N ASN A 10 19.31 12.65 16.50
CA ASN A 10 18.99 12.21 15.13
C ASN A 10 19.69 10.90 14.78
N ALA A 11 20.96 10.74 15.16
CA ALA A 11 21.71 9.50 14.95
C ALA A 11 21.08 8.32 15.70
N GLU A 12 20.72 8.51 16.97
CA GLU A 12 20.03 7.49 17.77
C GLU A 12 18.65 7.13 17.19
N GLN A 13 17.93 8.12 16.68
CA GLN A 13 16.64 7.91 16.02
C GLN A 13 16.80 7.11 14.72
N ALA A 14 17.83 7.41 13.92
CA ALA A 14 18.12 6.67 12.69
C ALA A 14 18.43 5.19 12.99
N ILE A 15 19.28 4.91 13.99
CA ILE A 15 19.60 3.54 14.42
C ILE A 15 18.32 2.81 14.86
N ARG A 16 17.48 3.47 15.68
CA ARG A 16 16.22 2.89 16.14
C ARG A 16 15.28 2.57 14.98
N GLN A 17 15.11 3.49 14.04
CA GLN A 17 14.27 3.27 12.86
C GLN A 17 14.81 2.14 11.99
N GLN A 18 16.13 2.05 11.83
CA GLN A 18 16.74 0.98 11.06
C GLN A 18 16.46 -0.38 11.68
N ARG A 19 16.66 -0.53 12.99
CA ARG A 19 16.34 -1.76 13.71
C ARG A 19 14.87 -2.18 13.54
N VAL A 20 13.94 -1.23 13.60
CA VAL A 20 12.51 -1.50 13.37
C VAL A 20 12.25 -2.00 11.94
N ARG A 21 12.93 -1.42 10.94
CA ARG A 21 12.84 -1.87 9.53
C ARG A 21 13.41 -3.28 9.36
N ASP A 22 14.57 -3.55 9.95
CA ASP A 22 15.25 -4.86 9.85
C ASP A 22 14.44 -5.97 10.53
N GLU A 23 13.86 -5.69 11.69
CA GLU A 23 12.97 -6.63 12.38
C GLU A 23 11.68 -6.87 11.60
N ALA A 24 11.10 -5.83 10.99
CA ALA A 24 9.92 -5.97 10.14
C ALA A 24 10.24 -6.80 8.90
N GLN A 25 11.41 -6.59 8.29
CA GLN A 25 11.88 -7.35 7.14
C GLN A 25 12.10 -8.82 7.49
N THR A 26 12.79 -9.09 8.62
CA THR A 26 13.02 -10.47 9.11
C THR A 26 11.70 -11.18 9.38
N ARG A 27 10.74 -10.50 9.99
CA ARG A 27 9.39 -11.02 10.24
C ARG A 27 8.49 -11.03 9.00
N ARG A 28 8.97 -10.56 7.84
CA ARG A 28 8.20 -10.43 6.60
C ARG A 28 6.88 -9.67 6.79
N ARG A 29 6.88 -8.69 7.70
CA ARG A 29 5.69 -7.94 8.08
C ARG A 29 5.29 -6.99 6.95
N PRO A 30 4.04 -7.03 6.45
CA PRO A 30 3.56 -6.04 5.49
C PRO A 30 3.47 -4.66 6.13
N SER A 31 3.74 -3.62 5.35
CA SER A 31 3.47 -2.24 5.74
C SER A 31 1.97 -1.94 5.65
N ARG A 32 1.55 -0.80 6.21
CA ARG A 32 0.17 -0.31 6.07
C ARG A 32 -0.20 -0.08 4.60
N ASP A 33 0.75 0.47 3.84
CA ASP A 33 0.63 0.71 2.41
C ASP A 33 0.50 -0.60 1.61
N ASP A 34 1.23 -1.66 2.00
CA ASP A 34 1.05 -2.99 1.39
C ASP A 34 -0.35 -3.54 1.59
N LEU A 35 -0.88 -3.43 2.82
CA LEU A 35 -2.24 -3.86 3.11
C LEU A 35 -3.28 -3.00 2.38
N ALA A 36 -3.08 -1.69 2.34
CA ALA A 36 -3.99 -0.77 1.66
C ALA A 36 -4.07 -1.07 0.16
N ARG A 37 -2.93 -1.27 -0.51
CA ARG A 37 -2.92 -1.63 -1.93
C ARG A 37 -3.54 -3.00 -2.20
N MET A 38 -3.24 -4.00 -1.37
CA MET A 38 -3.87 -5.32 -1.47
C MET A 38 -5.39 -5.23 -1.29
N LEU A 39 -5.86 -4.44 -0.32
CA LEU A 39 -7.28 -4.23 -0.05
C LEU A 39 -7.96 -3.57 -1.25
N LEU A 40 -7.40 -2.49 -1.78
CA LEU A 40 -7.96 -1.78 -2.94
C LEU A 40 -8.07 -2.71 -4.15
N TRP A 41 -7.02 -3.46 -4.46
CA TRP A 41 -7.05 -4.44 -5.55
C TRP A 41 -8.16 -5.48 -5.36
N GLN A 42 -8.28 -6.05 -4.16
CA GLN A 42 -9.33 -7.03 -3.86
C GLN A 42 -10.73 -6.43 -3.96
N MET A 43 -10.94 -5.19 -3.53
CA MET A 43 -12.23 -4.50 -3.64
C MET A 43 -12.63 -4.27 -5.10
N ILE A 44 -11.69 -3.86 -5.95
CA ILE A 44 -11.92 -3.64 -7.38
C ILE A 44 -12.23 -4.97 -8.09
N ILE A 45 -11.41 -6.01 -7.88
CA ILE A 45 -11.66 -7.34 -8.46
C ILE A 45 -13.01 -7.90 -8.01
N ALA A 46 -13.35 -7.75 -6.72
CA ALA A 46 -14.62 -8.22 -6.19
C ALA A 46 -15.81 -7.44 -6.77
N ALA A 47 -15.68 -6.14 -7.01
CA ALA A 47 -16.70 -5.33 -7.67
C ALA A 47 -16.88 -5.75 -9.14
N GLN A 48 -15.78 -5.96 -9.86
CA GLN A 48 -15.78 -6.44 -11.26
C GLN A 48 -16.41 -7.82 -11.43
N GLY A 49 -16.28 -8.70 -10.42
CA GLY A 49 -16.89 -10.04 -10.43
C GLY A 49 -18.40 -10.08 -10.19
N ARG A 50 -19.06 -8.94 -9.92
CA ARG A 50 -20.51 -8.91 -9.68
C ARG A 50 -21.30 -8.88 -11.00
N PRO A 51 -22.56 -9.38 -11.02
CA PRO A 51 -23.43 -9.29 -12.18
C PRO A 51 -23.63 -7.85 -12.69
N ASP A 52 -23.63 -6.88 -11.77
CA ASP A 52 -23.76 -5.45 -11.99
C ASP A 52 -22.42 -4.70 -11.80
N ALA A 53 -21.34 -5.25 -12.37
CA ALA A 53 -19.96 -4.78 -12.18
C ALA A 53 -19.79 -3.24 -12.28
N ARG A 54 -20.44 -2.60 -13.25
CA ARG A 54 -20.36 -1.14 -13.42
C ARG A 54 -20.93 -0.39 -12.21
N ALA A 55 -22.14 -0.74 -11.78
CA ALA A 55 -22.77 -0.11 -10.63
C ALA A 55 -21.99 -0.38 -9.33
N ALA A 56 -21.42 -1.57 -9.20
CA ALA A 56 -20.58 -1.92 -8.06
C ALA A 56 -19.28 -1.10 -8.00
N LEU A 57 -18.63 -0.88 -9.14
CA LEU A 57 -17.44 -0.04 -9.25
C LEU A 57 -17.75 1.44 -9.02
N ASP A 58 -18.83 1.95 -9.60
CA ASP A 58 -19.25 3.35 -9.43
C ASP A 58 -19.50 3.64 -7.93
N LYS A 59 -20.22 2.74 -7.23
CA LYS A 59 -20.46 2.88 -5.77
C LYS A 59 -19.18 2.80 -4.94
N LEU A 60 -18.23 1.98 -5.35
CA LEU A 60 -16.92 1.89 -4.69
C LEU A 60 -16.11 3.18 -4.90
N SER A 61 -16.11 3.71 -6.11
CA SER A 61 -15.47 4.99 -6.46
C SER A 61 -16.04 6.11 -5.61
N GLU A 62 -17.37 6.28 -5.61
CA GLU A 62 -18.09 7.29 -4.82
C GLU A 62 -17.68 7.24 -3.33
N ALA A 63 -17.71 6.06 -2.70
CA ALA A 63 -17.36 5.92 -1.29
C ALA A 63 -15.91 6.30 -0.97
N ILE A 64 -14.96 6.04 -1.88
CA ILE A 64 -13.55 6.40 -1.72
C ILE A 64 -13.35 7.89 -1.97
N VAL A 65 -13.94 8.41 -3.04
CA VAL A 65 -13.85 9.82 -3.44
C VAL A 65 -14.45 10.73 -2.39
N ASP A 66 -15.61 10.39 -1.80
CA ASP A 66 -16.20 11.09 -0.65
C ASP A 66 -15.22 11.17 0.53
N GLY A 67 -14.51 10.07 0.80
CA GLY A 67 -13.50 10.00 1.86
C GLY A 67 -12.29 10.88 1.57
N LEU A 68 -11.90 11.03 0.30
CA LEU A 68 -10.80 11.87 -0.15
C LEU A 68 -11.21 13.36 -0.18
N GLU A 69 -12.41 13.67 -0.64
CA GLU A 69 -12.96 15.02 -0.61
C GLU A 69 -12.99 15.59 0.81
N ARG A 70 -13.41 14.79 1.80
CA ARG A 70 -13.39 15.17 3.22
C ARG A 70 -11.99 15.51 3.76
N GLN A 71 -10.94 15.00 3.11
CA GLN A 71 -9.55 15.34 3.44
C GLN A 71 -9.04 16.58 2.67
N GLY A 72 -9.85 17.13 1.76
CA GLY A 72 -9.53 18.29 0.93
C GLY A 72 -8.97 17.95 -0.44
N PHE A 73 -9.05 16.70 -0.90
CA PHE A 73 -8.65 16.34 -2.26
C PHE A 73 -9.71 16.77 -3.28
N ASN A 74 -9.27 17.04 -4.51
CA ASN A 74 -10.18 17.34 -5.61
C ASN A 74 -10.94 16.07 -6.04
N VAL A 75 -12.27 16.17 -6.16
CA VAL A 75 -13.16 15.07 -6.54
C VAL A 75 -12.79 14.47 -7.89
N ARG A 76 -12.69 15.29 -8.95
CA ARG A 76 -12.41 14.83 -10.31
C ARG A 76 -11.04 14.18 -10.45
N GLU A 77 -10.01 14.75 -9.81
CA GLU A 77 -8.68 14.14 -9.80
C GLU A 77 -8.69 12.80 -9.04
N SER A 78 -9.51 12.68 -7.99
CA SER A 78 -9.65 11.44 -7.23
C SER A 78 -10.37 10.35 -8.03
N GLU A 79 -11.44 10.71 -8.75
CA GLU A 79 -12.16 9.84 -9.69
C GLU A 79 -11.22 9.34 -10.79
N ALA A 80 -10.47 10.24 -11.43
CA ALA A 80 -9.52 9.88 -12.49
C ALA A 80 -8.46 8.88 -12.01
N VAL A 81 -7.90 9.09 -10.81
CA VAL A 81 -6.94 8.16 -10.20
C VAL A 81 -7.59 6.81 -9.88
N PHE A 82 -8.84 6.79 -9.43
CA PHE A 82 -9.56 5.55 -9.18
C PHE A 82 -9.77 4.77 -10.48
N ASP A 83 -10.25 5.42 -11.53
CA ASP A 83 -10.49 4.80 -12.84
C ASP A 83 -9.20 4.19 -13.42
N ASP A 84 -8.09 4.95 -13.39
CA ASP A 84 -6.76 4.46 -13.80
C ASP A 84 -6.33 3.20 -13.02
N LEU A 85 -6.66 3.12 -11.74
CA LEU A 85 -6.35 1.96 -10.89
C LEU A 85 -7.28 0.78 -11.19
N ALA A 86 -8.57 1.05 -11.43
CA ALA A 86 -9.55 0.04 -11.80
C ALA A 86 -9.16 -0.64 -13.12
N ASP A 87 -8.77 0.16 -14.12
CA ASP A 87 -8.29 -0.31 -15.42
C ASP A 87 -6.99 -1.10 -15.30
N ARG A 88 -6.03 -0.63 -14.48
CA ARG A 88 -4.80 -1.37 -14.24
C ARG A 88 -5.04 -2.74 -13.61
N TYR A 89 -6.09 -2.88 -12.81
CA TYR A 89 -6.39 -4.10 -12.07
C TYR A 89 -7.36 -5.03 -12.80
N SER A 90 -8.01 -4.57 -13.87
CA SER A 90 -9.03 -5.35 -14.58
C SER A 90 -8.49 -6.55 -15.37
N ASP A 91 -7.19 -6.63 -15.60
CA ASP A 91 -6.56 -7.75 -16.31
C ASP A 91 -6.54 -9.06 -15.50
N GLY A 92 -6.91 -8.99 -14.21
CA GLY A 92 -6.94 -10.15 -13.30
C GLY A 92 -5.56 -10.68 -12.93
N LEU A 93 -4.48 -10.04 -13.39
CA LEU A 93 -3.11 -10.40 -13.05
C LEU A 93 -2.76 -9.82 -11.68
N PHE A 94 -1.87 -10.51 -10.97
CA PHE A 94 -1.34 -10.01 -9.70
C PHE A 94 -0.47 -8.77 -9.99
N PRO A 95 -0.89 -7.55 -9.59
CA PRO A 95 -0.30 -6.32 -10.10
C PRO A 95 0.94 -5.88 -9.29
N PHE A 96 1.29 -6.61 -8.22
CA PHE A 96 2.32 -6.20 -7.29
C PHE A 96 3.68 -6.78 -7.65
N ARG A 97 4.67 -5.89 -7.72
CA ARG A 97 6.05 -6.27 -7.95
C ARG A 97 6.58 -7.14 -6.79
N PRO A 98 7.23 -8.28 -7.08
CA PRO A 98 7.85 -9.10 -6.05
C PRO A 98 8.89 -8.33 -5.23
N LYS A 99 8.79 -8.41 -3.90
CA LYS A 99 9.72 -7.74 -2.98
C LYS A 99 10.96 -8.59 -2.78
N ARG A 100 12.15 -8.00 -3.01
CA ARG A 100 13.45 -8.71 -2.90
C ARG A 100 13.64 -9.40 -1.55
N HIS A 101 13.26 -8.75 -0.46
CA HIS A 101 13.41 -9.31 0.89
C HIS A 101 12.41 -10.42 1.23
N LEU A 102 11.40 -10.66 0.39
CA LEU A 102 10.46 -11.77 0.54
C LEU A 102 10.87 -12.99 -0.30
N LYS A 103 11.89 -12.87 -1.16
CA LYS A 103 12.41 -14.02 -1.92
C LYS A 103 13.07 -15.00 -0.95
N PRO A 104 12.87 -16.31 -1.11
CA PRO A 104 13.67 -17.30 -0.38
C PRO A 104 15.15 -16.99 -0.62
N LYS A 105 15.97 -16.95 0.43
CA LYS A 105 17.42 -17.02 0.22
C LYS A 105 17.66 -18.33 -0.48
N SER A 106 18.24 -18.30 -1.69
CA SER A 106 18.68 -19.53 -2.35
C SER A 106 19.57 -20.25 -1.36
N VAL A 107 19.12 -21.40 -0.87
CA VAL A 107 20.02 -22.33 -0.18
C VAL A 107 21.05 -22.72 -1.23
N ALA A 108 22.26 -22.19 -1.09
CA ALA A 108 23.40 -22.77 -1.76
C ALA A 108 23.50 -24.20 -1.23
N SER A 109 23.17 -25.17 -2.10
CA SER A 109 23.50 -26.57 -1.88
C SER A 109 25.01 -26.65 -1.72
N ASN A 110 25.47 -26.98 -0.51
CA ASN A 110 26.80 -27.57 -0.30
C ASN A 110 26.72 -29.07 -0.59
#